data_AF-A0A6G0VIN8-F1
#
_entry.id   AF-A0A6G0VIN8-F1
#
_cell.length_a   1.000
_cell.length_b   1.000
_cell.length_c   1.000
_cell.angle_alpha   90.00
_cell.angle_beta   90.00
_cell.angle_gamma   90.00
#
_symmetry.space_group_name_H-M   'P 1'
#
loop_
_entity.id
_entity.type
_entity.pdbx_description
1 polymer ?
#
loop_
_entity_poly.entity_id
_entity_poly.type
_entity_poly.pdbx_seq_one_letter_code
_entity_poly.pdbx_strand_id
1 'polypeptide(L)'
;MSSEDNVPVNNKHFRPVVTGDKWFNNPKPSQPIIFSQNSGLRVQTAGHKEIDYFNLLVSDSFYNLVIDETNLYAVEILSKSSVQARISHWKDLTVDEFKVFLGLLFHTSTIRLNKLEDY
;
A
#
# COMPACT_ATOMS: atom_id res chain seq x y z
N MET A 1 -3.30 -7.70 -69.09
CA MET A 1 -4.15 -7.00 -68.09
C MET A 1 -3.44 -7.09 -66.75
N SER A 2 -3.19 -5.93 -66.15
CA SER A 2 -2.72 -5.66 -64.79
C SER A 2 -1.31 -6.08 -64.35
N SER A 3 -0.50 -5.04 -64.20
CA SER A 3 0.70 -4.91 -63.38
C SER A 3 0.46 -5.29 -61.92
N GLU A 4 1.44 -5.92 -61.28
CA GLU A 4 1.70 -5.76 -59.85
C GLU A 4 3.21 -5.58 -59.65
N ASP A 5 3.56 -4.40 -59.18
CA ASP A 5 4.91 -3.91 -58.96
C ASP A 5 5.55 -4.63 -57.77
N ASN A 6 6.58 -5.44 -58.01
CA ASN A 6 7.43 -5.99 -56.96
C ASN A 6 8.39 -4.89 -56.46
N VAL A 7 7.91 -4.07 -55.53
CA VAL A 7 8.76 -3.11 -54.79
C VAL A 7 9.59 -3.90 -53.77
N PRO A 8 10.93 -3.76 -53.74
CA PRO A 8 11.74 -4.38 -52.71
C PRO A 8 11.48 -3.65 -51.39
N VAL A 9 10.82 -4.33 -50.45
CA VAL A 9 10.60 -3.82 -49.10
C VAL A 9 11.96 -3.72 -48.40
N ASN A 10 12.43 -2.48 -48.32
CA ASN A 10 13.65 -2.10 -47.66
C ASN A 10 13.43 -2.09 -46.15
N ASN A 11 13.65 -3.24 -45.51
CA ASN A 11 13.51 -3.41 -44.07
C ASN A 11 14.65 -2.74 -43.29
N LYS A 12 14.66 -1.40 -43.26
CA LYS A 12 15.67 -0.56 -42.56
C LYS A 12 15.47 -0.47 -41.03
N HIS A 13 14.52 -1.19 -40.44
CA HIS A 13 14.11 -0.99 -39.05
C HIS A 13 14.15 -2.22 -38.15
N PHE A 14 14.66 -3.36 -38.62
CA PHE A 14 15.05 -4.42 -37.69
C PHE A 14 16.43 -4.09 -37.12
N ARG A 15 16.48 -3.75 -35.83
CA ARG A 15 17.75 -3.76 -35.10
C ARG A 15 18.37 -5.14 -35.27
N PRO A 16 19.70 -5.26 -35.52
CA PRO A 16 20.33 -6.57 -35.54
C PRO A 16 20.03 -7.24 -34.20
N VAL A 17 19.50 -8.47 -34.27
CA VAL A 17 19.42 -9.35 -33.10
C VAL A 17 20.84 -9.40 -32.54
N VAL A 18 21.03 -8.86 -31.34
CA VAL A 18 22.31 -8.96 -30.63
C VAL A 18 22.44 -10.42 -30.22
N THR A 19 22.92 -11.26 -31.13
CA THR A 19 23.27 -12.64 -30.84
C THR A 19 24.58 -12.61 -30.06
N GLY A 20 24.50 -12.36 -28.75
CA GLY A 20 25.71 -12.10 -27.98
C GLY A 20 25.61 -12.02 -26.45
N ASP A 21 24.48 -12.35 -25.82
CA ASP A 21 24.44 -12.42 -24.35
C ASP A 21 24.99 -13.77 -23.89
N LYS A 22 26.32 -13.90 -23.89
CA LYS A 22 27.00 -15.00 -23.20
C LYS A 22 26.90 -14.74 -21.71
N TRP A 23 26.17 -15.59 -21.00
CA TRP A 23 26.24 -15.65 -19.54
C TRP A 23 27.70 -15.89 -19.13
N PHE A 24 28.30 -14.92 -18.44
CA PHE A 24 29.65 -15.05 -17.92
C PHE A 24 29.57 -15.67 -16.52
N ASN A 25 30.08 -16.89 -16.36
CA ASN A 25 30.19 -17.56 -15.05
C ASN A 25 31.17 -16.87 -14.10
N ASN A 26 31.90 -15.86 -14.59
CA ASN A 26 32.85 -15.08 -13.80
C ASN A 26 32.60 -13.59 -14.06
N PRO A 27 31.60 -12.98 -13.38
CA PRO A 27 31.36 -11.56 -13.51
C PRO A 27 32.61 -10.79 -13.07
N LYS A 28 33.01 -9.77 -13.84
CA LYS A 28 34.06 -8.84 -13.39
C LYS A 28 33.62 -8.27 -12.03
N PRO A 29 34.52 -8.16 -11.03
CA PRO A 29 34.15 -7.54 -9.76
C PRO A 29 33.65 -6.12 -10.03
N SER A 30 32.37 -5.90 -9.77
CA SER A 30 31.77 -4.57 -9.89
C SER A 30 32.33 -3.68 -8.80
N GLN A 31 32.48 -2.39 -9.11
CA GLN A 31 32.78 -1.40 -8.08
C GLN A 31 31.66 -1.46 -7.02
N PRO A 32 32.00 -1.45 -5.72
CA PRO A 32 30.99 -1.48 -4.68
C PRO A 32 30.08 -0.24 -4.81
N ILE A 33 28.78 -0.46 -4.80
CA ILE A 33 27.80 0.63 -4.75
C ILE A 33 27.86 1.21 -3.33
N ILE A 34 28.51 2.35 -3.18
CA ILE A 34 28.58 3.06 -1.89
C ILE A 34 27.28 3.84 -1.72
N PHE A 35 26.54 3.55 -0.64
CA PHE A 35 25.41 4.37 -0.24
C PHE A 35 25.92 5.69 0.35
N SER A 36 25.83 6.77 -0.42
CA SER A 36 26.30 8.11 -0.03
C SER A 36 25.18 9.02 0.51
N GLN A 37 23.95 8.52 0.59
CA GLN A 37 22.84 9.31 1.10
C GLN A 37 22.87 9.35 2.63
N ASN A 38 22.32 10.44 3.18
CA ASN A 38 22.15 10.58 4.61
C ASN A 38 21.18 9.50 5.13
N SER A 39 21.67 8.71 6.09
CA SER A 39 20.87 7.76 6.83
C SER A 39 19.95 8.49 7.81
N GLY A 40 18.76 7.94 8.05
CA GLY A 40 17.80 8.46 9.02
C GLY A 40 16.51 8.98 8.39
N LEU A 41 15.68 9.59 9.25
CA LEU A 41 14.38 10.10 8.88
C LEU A 41 14.52 11.34 7.98
N ARG A 42 13.87 11.30 6.82
CA ARG A 42 13.93 12.39 5.82
C ARG A 42 12.90 13.50 6.04
N VAL A 43 11.90 13.22 6.86
CA VAL A 43 10.78 14.12 7.13
C VAL A 43 10.92 14.62 8.56
N GLN A 44 10.68 15.91 8.77
CA GLN A 44 10.60 16.47 10.11
C GLN A 44 9.24 16.09 10.72
N THR A 45 9.27 15.53 11.91
CA THR A 45 8.07 15.26 12.71
C THR A 45 7.63 16.52 13.44
N ALA A 46 6.34 16.60 13.80
CA ALA A 46 5.82 17.70 14.63
C ALA A 46 6.43 17.72 16.05
N GLY A 47 6.91 16.56 16.52
CA GLY A 47 7.58 16.39 17.80
C GLY A 47 8.42 15.11 17.81
N HIS A 48 8.88 14.69 18.98
CA HIS A 48 9.71 13.50 19.16
C HIS A 48 9.04 12.41 19.97
N LYS A 49 7.70 12.42 20.06
CA LYS A 49 6.93 11.35 20.71
C LYS A 49 6.63 10.24 19.72
N GLU A 50 6.35 9.06 20.23
CA GLU A 50 6.05 7.85 19.45
C GLU A 50 4.89 8.08 18.47
N ILE A 51 3.87 8.80 18.91
CA ILE A 51 2.71 9.17 18.09
C ILE A 51 3.06 10.07 16.91
N ASP A 52 4.08 10.94 17.05
CA ASP A 52 4.49 11.85 15.99
C ASP A 52 5.10 11.08 14.81
N TYR A 53 5.83 10.00 15.10
CA TYR A 53 6.37 9.10 14.07
C TYR A 53 5.27 8.22 13.46
N PHE A 54 4.32 7.75 14.26
CA PHE A 54 3.18 6.97 13.75
C PHE A 54 2.34 7.76 12.75
N ASN A 55 2.09 9.04 13.05
CA ASN A 55 1.32 9.94 12.18
C ASN A 55 2.02 10.25 10.85
N LEU A 56 3.32 9.94 10.69
CA LEU A 56 3.98 9.98 9.38
C LEU A 56 3.51 8.86 8.44
N LEU A 57 3.09 7.73 9.01
CA LEU A 57 2.61 6.57 8.27
C LEU A 57 1.09 6.64 8.07
N VAL A 58 0.39 7.18 9.06
CA VAL A 58 -1.08 7.20 9.13
C VAL A 58 -1.57 8.65 9.18
N SER A 59 -1.89 9.19 8.00
CA SER A 59 -2.32 10.58 7.83
C SER A 59 -3.81 10.78 8.14
N ASP A 60 -4.23 12.03 8.30
CA ASP A 60 -5.65 12.40 8.41
C ASP A 60 -6.48 11.93 7.21
N SER A 61 -5.91 11.98 6.01
CA SER A 61 -6.57 11.45 4.81
C SER A 61 -6.78 9.93 4.87
N PHE A 62 -5.85 9.18 5.48
CA PHE A 62 -6.04 7.75 5.71
C PHE A 62 -7.20 7.51 6.67
N TYR A 63 -7.22 8.22 7.81
CA TYR A 63 -8.30 8.07 8.79
C TYR A 63 -9.66 8.35 8.15
N ASN A 64 -9.80 9.48 7.46
CA ASN A 64 -11.05 9.87 6.82
C ASN A 64 -11.49 8.85 5.77
N LEU A 65 -10.57 8.38 4.92
CA LEU A 65 -10.89 7.36 3.90
C LEU A 65 -11.44 6.07 4.54
N VAL A 66 -10.79 5.55 5.57
CA VAL A 66 -11.24 4.32 6.24
C VAL A 66 -12.62 4.51 6.86
N ILE A 67 -12.87 5.66 7.47
CA ILE A 67 -14.13 5.97 8.14
C ILE A 67 -15.26 6.13 7.12
N ASP A 68 -15.03 6.87 6.05
CA ASP A 68 -15.99 7.10 4.99
C ASP A 68 -16.42 5.75 4.38
N GLU A 69 -15.46 4.91 4.00
CA GLU A 69 -15.74 3.58 3.45
C GLU A 69 -16.45 2.66 4.46
N THR A 70 -16.06 2.71 5.73
CA THR A 70 -16.70 1.89 6.79
C THR A 70 -18.15 2.30 7.00
N ASN A 71 -18.43 3.60 7.06
CA ASN A 71 -19.78 4.12 7.24
C ASN A 71 -20.65 3.86 5.99
N LEU A 72 -20.10 4.03 4.79
CA LEU A 72 -20.78 3.69 3.54
C LEU A 72 -21.15 2.20 3.51
N TYR A 73 -20.22 1.33 3.88
CA TYR A 73 -20.47 -0.11 3.95
C TYR A 73 -21.51 -0.48 5.01
N ALA A 74 -21.52 0.20 6.16
CA ALA A 74 -22.53 -0.01 7.18
C ALA A 74 -23.95 0.32 6.68
N VAL A 75 -24.12 1.38 5.88
CA VAL A 75 -25.39 1.71 5.22
C VAL A 75 -25.83 0.61 4.26
N GLU A 76 -24.89 0.05 3.50
CA GLU A 76 -25.19 -1.08 2.61
C GLU A 76 -25.67 -2.30 3.42
N ILE A 77 -25.00 -2.65 4.52
CA ILE A 77 -25.40 -3.76 5.38
C ILE A 77 -26.76 -3.49 6.02
N LEU A 78 -26.99 -2.28 6.53
CA LEU A 78 -28.26 -1.85 7.11
C LEU A 78 -29.42 -2.11 6.15
N SER A 79 -29.26 -1.73 4.88
CA SER A 79 -30.29 -1.91 3.84
C SER A 79 -30.67 -3.37 3.58
N LYS A 80 -29.76 -4.31 3.89
CA LYS A 80 -29.92 -5.76 3.67
C LYS A 80 -30.28 -6.53 4.94
N SER A 81 -30.34 -5.86 6.10
CA SER A 81 -30.47 -6.51 7.41
C SER A 81 -31.90 -6.50 7.95
N SER A 82 -32.22 -7.45 8.82
CA SER A 82 -33.50 -7.43 9.55
C SER A 82 -33.48 -6.38 10.66
N VAL A 83 -34.66 -5.92 11.07
CA VAL A 83 -34.83 -4.88 12.10
C VAL A 83 -34.22 -5.29 13.46
N GLN A 84 -34.18 -6.59 13.75
CA GLN A 84 -33.60 -7.16 14.97
C GLN A 84 -32.07 -7.36 14.90
N ALA A 85 -31.44 -7.16 13.74
CA ALA A 85 -29.98 -7.31 13.61
C ALA A 85 -29.25 -6.22 14.39
N ARG A 86 -28.11 -6.54 15.02
CA ARG A 86 -27.34 -5.56 15.82
C ARG A 86 -26.97 -4.30 15.04
N ILE A 87 -26.75 -4.44 13.73
CA ILE A 87 -26.44 -3.33 12.84
C ILE A 87 -27.56 -2.28 12.79
N SER A 88 -28.81 -2.61 13.15
CA SER A 88 -29.91 -1.63 13.20
C SER A 88 -29.69 -0.48 14.18
N HIS A 89 -28.75 -0.63 15.11
CA HIS A 89 -28.31 0.41 16.06
C HIS A 89 -26.96 1.03 15.65
N TRP A 90 -26.56 0.88 14.38
CA TRP A 90 -25.33 1.47 13.87
C TRP A 90 -25.34 2.98 14.06
N LYS A 91 -24.18 3.49 14.47
CA LYS A 91 -23.85 4.91 14.56
C LYS A 91 -22.62 5.12 13.71
N ASP A 92 -22.60 6.20 12.96
CA ASP A 92 -21.44 6.57 12.16
C ASP A 92 -20.18 6.64 13.02
N LEU A 93 -19.17 5.92 12.56
CA LEU A 93 -17.85 5.88 13.16
C LEU A 93 -17.17 7.24 12.99
N THR A 94 -16.55 7.74 14.05
CA THR A 94 -15.74 8.96 14.03
C THR A 94 -14.24 8.67 14.04
N VAL A 95 -13.42 9.67 13.70
CA VAL A 95 -11.95 9.55 13.73
C VAL A 95 -11.45 9.20 15.14
N ASP A 96 -12.02 9.83 16.16
CA ASP A 96 -11.58 9.60 17.54
C ASP A 96 -11.94 8.19 18.01
N GLU A 97 -13.14 7.70 17.70
CA GLU A 97 -13.55 6.31 17.99
C GLU A 97 -12.65 5.31 17.27
N PHE A 98 -12.32 5.57 16.00
CA PHE A 98 -11.42 4.70 15.24
C PHE A 98 -9.98 4.71 15.79
N LYS A 99 -9.48 5.87 16.24
CA LYS A 99 -8.17 5.96 16.92
C LYS A 99 -8.16 5.18 18.24
N VAL A 100 -9.26 5.22 19.02
CA VAL A 100 -9.40 4.40 20.23
C VAL A 100 -9.37 2.92 19.88
N PHE A 101 -10.09 2.50 18.83
CA PHE A 101 -10.05 1.12 18.35
C PHE A 101 -8.62 0.69 17.96
N LEU A 102 -7.87 1.51 17.22
CA LEU A 102 -6.47 1.21 16.89
C LEU A 102 -5.59 1.13 18.14
N GLY A 103 -5.80 2.01 19.13
CA GLY A 103 -5.11 1.94 20.42
C GLY A 103 -5.32 0.61 21.14
N LEU A 104 -6.57 0.14 21.19
CA LEU A 104 -6.91 -1.18 21.75
C LEU A 104 -6.30 -2.32 20.91
N LEU A 105 -6.35 -2.21 19.58
CA LEU A 105 -5.76 -3.20 18.68
C LEU A 105 -4.25 -3.33 18.91
N PHE A 106 -3.53 -2.22 19.05
CA PHE A 106 -2.09 -2.25 19.34
C PHE A 106 -1.81 -2.79 20.74
N HIS A 107 -2.61 -2.43 21.74
CA HIS A 107 -2.49 -2.96 23.09
C HIS A 107 -2.65 -4.49 23.12
N THR A 108 -3.68 -4.99 22.44
CA THR A 108 -3.96 -6.43 22.34
C THR A 108 -2.94 -7.19 21.49
N SER A 109 -2.30 -6.53 20.50
CA SER A 109 -1.24 -7.17 19.71
C SER A 109 0.10 -7.27 20.45
N THR A 110 0.37 -6.35 21.38
CA THR A 110 1.66 -6.24 22.09
C THR A 110 1.72 -7.14 23.32
N ILE A 111 0.60 -7.35 23.99
CA ILE A 111 0.46 -8.27 25.11
C ILE A 111 -0.26 -9.51 24.60
N ARG A 112 0.18 -10.73 24.95
CA ARG A 112 -0.57 -11.96 24.63
C ARG A 112 -1.22 -12.51 25.89
N LEU A 113 -2.55 -12.50 25.93
CA LEU A 113 -3.33 -13.15 26.97
C LEU A 113 -3.99 -14.42 26.41
N ASN A 114 -4.29 -15.36 27.31
CA ASN A 114 -4.83 -16.66 26.92
C ASN A 114 -6.28 -16.56 26.44
N LYS A 115 -7.02 -15.51 26.84
CA LYS A 115 -8.40 -15.26 26.45
C LYS A 115 -8.60 -13.80 26.08
N LEU A 116 -9.56 -13.53 25.20
CA LEU A 116 -9.95 -12.18 24.80
C LEU A 116 -10.52 -11.38 25.99
N GLU A 117 -11.21 -12.07 26.90
CA GLU A 117 -11.84 -11.50 28.11
C GLU A 117 -10.84 -10.96 29.13
N ASP A 118 -9.58 -11.37 29.03
CA ASP A 118 -8.54 -10.98 29.97
C ASP A 118 -7.89 -9.63 29.59
N TYR A 119 -8.12 -9.12 28.37
CA TYR A 119 -7.66 -7.81 27.89
C TYR A 119 -8.57 -6.67 28.35
#